data_AF-A0A4V0NFW0-F1
#
_entry.id   AF-A0A4V0NFW0-F1
#
_cell.length_a   1.000
_cell.length_b   1.000
_cell.length_c   1.000
_cell.angle_alpha   90.00
_cell.angle_beta   90.00
_cell.angle_gamma   90.00
#
_symmetry.space_group_name_H-M   'P 1'
#
loop_
_entity.id
_entity.type
_entity.pdbx_description
1 polymer ?
#
loop_
_entity_poly.entity_id
_entity_poly.type
_entity_poly.pdbx_seq_one_letter_code
_entity_poly.pdbx_strand_id
1 'polypeptide(L)'
;MPRRAILPLAVLLTSLAACTGNSPREPSPEPPSPASSPAAPSERPTTAAPTAQEPTAQAPATAAPTAQEPTAQAQPTAAPTAGPGPGDDPLLGTWRSAACGSRKYERVLSFAKGGSFTAEDRVSPCPPKAACIWSGIIQRQGAFKRAGNSLSLSVAEASKGPGGQPFPTALALDAATGAPVETGDGGKPCPYQR
;
A
#
# COMPACT_ATOMS: atom_id res chain seq x y z
N MET A 1 53.26 17.53 -4.64
CA MET A 1 53.28 19.01 -4.74
C MET A 1 52.72 19.42 -6.11
N PRO A 2 51.99 20.54 -6.22
CA PRO A 2 50.58 20.52 -6.62
C PRO A 2 50.30 21.15 -8.00
N ARG A 3 49.13 20.88 -8.57
CA ARG A 3 48.41 21.86 -9.40
C ARG A 3 46.90 21.74 -9.15
N ARG A 4 46.41 22.62 -8.27
CA ARG A 4 44.98 22.94 -8.10
C ARG A 4 44.52 23.71 -9.33
N ALA A 5 43.54 23.19 -10.06
CA ALA A 5 42.78 23.98 -11.02
C ALA A 5 41.53 24.51 -10.29
N ILE A 6 41.55 25.81 -10.03
CA ILE A 6 40.39 26.59 -9.56
C ILE A 6 39.70 27.07 -10.83
N LEU A 7 38.48 26.59 -11.10
CA LEU A 7 37.63 27.16 -12.15
C LEU A 7 36.55 28.03 -11.49
N PRO A 8 36.32 29.25 -12.03
CA PRO A 8 35.44 30.23 -11.42
C PRO A 8 33.96 29.93 -11.64
N LEU A 9 33.24 30.22 -10.57
CA LEU A 9 31.83 30.56 -10.43
C LEU A 9 31.28 31.29 -11.67
N ALA A 10 30.33 30.69 -12.37
CA ALA A 10 29.44 31.38 -13.30
C ALA A 10 28.03 31.37 -12.71
N VAL A 11 27.67 32.49 -12.09
CA VAL A 11 26.33 32.84 -11.66
C VAL A 11 25.48 33.09 -12.90
N LEU A 12 24.47 32.27 -13.16
CA LEU A 12 23.37 32.64 -14.05
C LEU A 12 22.09 32.86 -13.22
N LEU A 13 21.85 34.13 -12.91
CA LEU A 13 20.51 34.66 -12.68
C LEU A 13 19.70 34.52 -13.97
N THR A 14 18.57 33.82 -13.93
CA THR A 14 17.48 34.07 -14.90
C THR A 14 16.10 33.84 -14.27
N SER A 15 15.45 34.98 -14.03
CA SER A 15 14.04 35.27 -14.31
C SER A 15 12.94 34.51 -13.56
N LEU A 16 12.42 35.22 -12.55
CA LEU A 16 11.05 35.12 -12.07
C LEU A 16 10.07 35.44 -13.21
N ALA A 17 9.17 34.51 -13.51
CA ALA A 17 7.90 34.82 -14.18
C ALA A 17 6.77 34.32 -13.28
N ALA A 18 6.23 35.25 -12.50
CA ALA A 18 5.01 35.07 -11.74
C ALA A 18 3.82 35.08 -12.72
N CYS A 19 3.15 33.93 -12.87
CA CYS A 19 1.80 33.89 -13.43
C CYS A 19 0.81 33.80 -12.27
N THR A 20 0.40 34.95 -11.75
CA THR A 20 -0.75 35.11 -10.86
C THR A 20 -2.04 35.03 -11.69
N GLY A 21 -2.46 33.80 -12.01
CA GLY A 21 -3.78 33.52 -12.56
C GLY A 21 -4.81 33.33 -11.44
N ASN A 22 -5.23 34.43 -10.81
CA ASN A 22 -6.27 34.43 -9.78
C ASN A 22 -7.64 34.55 -10.46
N SER A 23 -8.21 33.42 -10.89
CA SER A 23 -9.58 33.38 -11.41
C SER A 23 -10.58 33.29 -10.25
N PRO A 24 -11.57 34.18 -10.15
CA PRO A 24 -12.70 34.00 -9.25
C PRO A 24 -13.48 32.77 -9.72
N ARG A 25 -13.44 31.69 -8.94
CA ARG A 25 -14.31 30.54 -9.17
C ARG A 25 -15.72 30.95 -8.76
N GLU A 26 -16.57 31.05 -9.78
CA GLU A 26 -18.02 31.21 -9.71
C GLU A 26 -18.63 30.22 -8.68
N PRO A 27 -19.49 30.68 -7.75
CA PRO A 27 -20.15 29.79 -6.81
C PRO A 27 -21.15 28.91 -7.55
N SER A 28 -20.93 27.59 -7.48
CA SER A 28 -21.89 26.58 -7.93
C SER A 28 -23.20 26.72 -7.14
N PRO A 29 -24.37 26.70 -7.79
CA PRO A 29 -25.65 26.71 -7.09
C PRO A 29 -25.79 25.44 -6.24
N GLU A 30 -26.10 25.65 -4.96
CA GLU A 30 -26.42 24.63 -3.98
C GLU A 30 -27.73 23.92 -4.38
N PRO A 31 -27.79 22.58 -4.38
CA PRO A 31 -29.06 21.88 -4.58
C PRO A 31 -29.96 22.13 -3.35
N PRO A 32 -31.27 22.43 -3.55
CA PRO A 32 -32.17 22.69 -2.43
C PRO A 32 -32.31 21.46 -1.53
N SER A 33 -32.19 21.71 -0.23
CA SER A 33 -32.53 20.76 0.83
C SER A 33 -33.99 20.33 0.68
N PRO A 34 -34.33 19.03 0.66
CA PRO A 34 -35.72 18.62 0.83
C PRO A 34 -36.16 18.94 2.25
N ALA A 35 -37.06 19.91 2.34
CA ALA A 35 -37.78 20.27 3.54
C ALA A 35 -38.55 19.07 4.11
N SER A 36 -38.59 19.05 5.44
CA SER A 36 -39.40 18.19 6.28
C SER A 36 -40.82 17.98 5.73
N SER A 37 -41.28 16.74 5.72
CA SER A 37 -42.70 16.40 5.64
C SER A 37 -43.14 15.70 6.93
N PRO A 38 -44.40 15.95 7.37
CA PRO A 38 -44.84 15.72 8.74
C PRO A 38 -45.36 14.30 9.01
N ALA A 39 -45.47 14.01 10.30
CA ALA A 39 -45.98 12.80 10.92
C ALA A 39 -47.43 12.44 10.55
N ALA A 40 -47.71 11.13 10.46
CA ALA A 40 -48.85 10.36 11.03
C ALA A 40 -49.01 9.00 10.32
N PRO A 41 -49.74 7.98 10.84
CA PRO A 41 -50.13 7.68 12.22
C PRO A 41 -49.65 6.28 12.69
N SER A 42 -49.75 6.04 14.00
CA SER A 42 -49.57 4.73 14.64
C SER A 42 -50.57 3.69 14.12
N GLU A 43 -50.06 2.59 13.57
CA GLU A 43 -50.79 1.33 13.53
C GLU A 43 -50.15 0.37 14.54
N ARG A 44 -50.97 -0.04 15.52
CA ARG A 44 -50.67 -1.04 16.54
C ARG A 44 -50.67 -2.43 15.88
N PRO A 45 -49.59 -3.20 15.91
CA PRO A 45 -49.68 -4.63 15.69
C PRO A 45 -50.13 -5.30 16.99
N THR A 46 -51.26 -5.97 16.89
CA THR A 46 -51.86 -6.88 17.88
C THR A 46 -50.84 -7.86 18.45
N THR A 47 -50.79 -7.93 19.79
CA THR A 47 -50.08 -8.96 20.55
C THR A 47 -50.68 -10.34 20.23
N ALA A 48 -49.99 -11.12 19.38
CA ALA A 48 -50.20 -12.56 19.32
C ALA A 48 -49.32 -13.21 20.40
N ALA A 49 -49.95 -13.96 21.30
CA ALA A 49 -49.28 -14.72 22.34
C ALA A 49 -48.38 -15.81 21.71
N PRO A 50 -47.13 -16.00 22.18
CA PRO A 50 -46.27 -17.06 21.68
C PRO A 50 -46.78 -18.41 22.20
N THR A 51 -47.28 -19.25 21.30
CA THR A 51 -47.36 -20.69 21.57
C THR A 51 -45.94 -21.20 21.75
N ALA A 52 -45.61 -21.59 22.98
CA ALA A 52 -44.35 -22.25 23.30
C ALA A 52 -44.26 -23.55 22.50
N GLN A 53 -43.46 -23.53 21.43
CA GLN A 53 -42.93 -24.75 20.85
C GLN A 53 -41.72 -25.16 21.68
N GLU A 54 -41.82 -26.33 22.29
CA GLU A 54 -40.74 -27.00 22.99
C GLU A 54 -39.58 -27.20 22.01
N PRO A 55 -38.39 -26.62 22.26
CA PRO A 55 -37.25 -26.82 21.38
C PRO A 55 -36.80 -28.26 21.54
N THR A 56 -37.17 -29.11 20.57
CA THR A 56 -36.52 -30.41 20.40
C THR A 56 -35.04 -30.11 20.18
N ALA A 57 -34.22 -30.42 21.19
CA ALA A 57 -32.78 -30.32 21.11
C ALA A 57 -32.28 -31.26 20.03
N GLN A 58 -32.18 -30.76 18.79
CA GLN A 58 -31.35 -31.37 17.78
C GLN A 58 -29.92 -31.16 18.25
N ALA A 59 -29.34 -32.24 18.79
CA ALA A 59 -27.91 -32.30 19.05
C ALA A 59 -27.20 -31.86 17.76
N PRO A 60 -26.32 -30.85 17.80
CA PRO A 60 -25.52 -30.51 16.64
C PRO A 60 -24.73 -31.76 16.27
N ALA A 61 -25.03 -32.33 15.11
CA ALA A 61 -24.14 -33.29 14.49
C ALA A 61 -22.81 -32.55 14.33
N THR A 62 -21.85 -32.94 15.16
CA THR A 62 -20.45 -32.56 15.03
C THR A 62 -19.98 -33.06 13.67
N ALA A 63 -20.25 -32.29 12.62
CA ALA A 63 -19.46 -32.37 11.41
C ALA A 63 -18.08 -31.93 11.85
N ALA A 64 -17.22 -32.92 12.11
CA ALA A 64 -15.81 -32.67 12.33
C ALA A 64 -15.34 -31.74 11.20
N PRO A 65 -14.70 -30.60 11.50
CA PRO A 65 -14.12 -29.79 10.46
C PRO A 65 -13.15 -30.72 9.74
N THR A 66 -13.46 -31.07 8.49
CA THR A 66 -12.47 -31.63 7.60
C THR A 66 -11.42 -30.53 7.53
N ALA A 67 -10.34 -30.73 8.27
CA ALA A 67 -9.16 -29.91 8.16
C ALA A 67 -8.80 -29.93 6.68
N GLN A 68 -9.15 -28.86 5.97
CA GLN A 68 -8.50 -28.57 4.72
C GLN A 68 -7.07 -28.30 5.14
N GLU A 69 -6.25 -29.34 5.04
CA GLU A 69 -4.81 -29.25 5.14
C GLU A 69 -4.42 -28.00 4.34
N PRO A 70 -3.77 -27.00 4.97
CA PRO A 70 -3.29 -25.86 4.25
C PRO A 70 -2.43 -26.46 3.14
N THR A 71 -2.91 -26.38 1.90
CA THR A 71 -2.04 -26.62 0.77
C THR A 71 -1.03 -25.50 0.91
N ALA A 72 0.09 -25.82 1.54
CA ALA A 72 1.28 -25.01 1.56
C ALA A 72 1.64 -24.89 0.08
N GLN A 73 1.01 -23.92 -0.58
CA GLN A 73 1.47 -23.41 -1.85
C GLN A 73 2.90 -23.06 -1.54
N ALA A 74 3.82 -23.89 -2.05
CA ALA A 74 5.23 -23.78 -1.81
C ALA A 74 5.56 -22.30 -1.96
N GLN A 75 5.85 -21.66 -0.82
CA GLN A 75 6.47 -20.36 -0.88
C GLN A 75 7.64 -20.55 -1.83
N PRO A 76 7.85 -19.69 -2.84
CA PRO A 76 9.14 -19.65 -3.47
C PRO A 76 10.11 -19.42 -2.30
N THR A 77 10.80 -20.48 -1.89
CA THR A 77 11.99 -20.37 -1.06
C THR A 77 12.91 -19.56 -1.96
N ALA A 78 12.83 -18.24 -1.83
CA ALA A 78 13.80 -17.36 -2.41
C ALA A 78 15.11 -17.85 -1.83
N ALA A 79 15.90 -18.52 -2.66
CA ALA A 79 17.25 -18.87 -2.32
C ALA A 79 17.90 -17.61 -1.75
N PRO A 80 18.71 -17.71 -0.68
CA PRO A 80 19.42 -16.56 -0.15
C PRO A 80 20.10 -15.88 -1.32
N THR A 81 19.62 -14.69 -1.66
CA THR A 81 20.18 -13.90 -2.74
C THR A 81 21.60 -13.63 -2.32
N ALA A 82 22.57 -14.20 -3.05
CA ALA A 82 23.97 -13.90 -2.89
C ALA A 82 24.11 -12.39 -2.73
N GLY A 83 24.84 -11.95 -1.70
CA GLY A 83 25.08 -10.53 -1.47
C GLY A 83 25.54 -9.88 -2.78
N PRO A 84 25.17 -8.61 -3.04
CA PRO A 84 25.49 -7.94 -4.29
C PRO A 84 26.97 -8.13 -4.60
N GLY A 85 27.26 -8.73 -5.76
CA GLY A 85 28.62 -8.88 -6.23
C GLY A 85 29.23 -7.50 -6.44
N PRO A 86 30.56 -7.37 -6.37
CA PRO A 86 31.23 -6.14 -6.74
C PRO A 86 30.83 -5.72 -8.16
N GLY A 87 30.07 -4.63 -8.29
CA GLY A 87 29.58 -4.10 -9.57
C GLY A 87 28.09 -4.33 -9.87
N ASP A 88 27.34 -5.00 -8.99
CA ASP A 88 25.89 -5.08 -9.12
C ASP A 88 25.20 -3.76 -8.72
N ASP A 89 24.14 -3.37 -9.43
CA ASP A 89 23.37 -2.17 -9.11
C ASP A 89 22.82 -2.30 -7.67
N PRO A 90 23.12 -1.35 -6.76
CA PRO A 90 22.72 -1.43 -5.36
C PRO A 90 21.21 -1.50 -5.15
N LEU A 91 20.39 -1.20 -6.16
CA LEU A 91 18.94 -1.38 -6.12
C LEU A 91 18.50 -2.84 -6.19
N LEU A 92 19.26 -3.72 -6.85
CA LEU A 92 18.80 -5.08 -7.14
C LEU A 92 18.70 -5.94 -5.89
N GLY A 93 17.69 -6.81 -5.85
CA GLY A 93 17.40 -7.69 -4.72
C GLY A 93 16.14 -7.28 -3.97
N THR A 94 16.03 -7.78 -2.73
CA THR A 94 14.81 -7.68 -1.92
C THR A 94 14.93 -6.60 -0.85
N TRP A 95 13.82 -5.90 -0.64
CA TRP A 95 13.68 -4.72 0.20
C TRP A 95 12.38 -4.81 1.00
N ARG A 96 12.42 -4.47 2.28
CA ARG A 96 11.30 -4.56 3.21
C ARG A 96 11.03 -3.20 3.85
N SER A 97 9.76 -2.84 3.98
CA SER A 97 9.33 -1.65 4.71
C SER A 97 8.15 -2.01 5.60
N ALA A 98 8.28 -1.81 6.91
CA ALA A 98 7.31 -2.24 7.91
C ALA A 98 5.95 -1.56 7.76
N ALA A 99 5.86 -0.26 7.98
CA ALA A 99 4.62 0.52 7.81
C ALA A 99 5.01 1.90 7.26
N CYS A 100 4.11 2.50 6.48
CA CYS A 100 4.37 3.81 5.91
C CYS A 100 3.08 4.62 5.78
N GLY A 101 2.97 5.73 6.52
CA GLY A 101 1.75 6.53 6.57
C GLY A 101 0.51 5.71 6.93
N SER A 102 -0.46 5.68 6.01
CA SER A 102 -1.71 4.95 6.12
C SER A 102 -1.54 3.43 5.94
N ARG A 103 -0.45 2.97 5.30
CA ARG A 103 -0.11 1.54 5.19
C ARG A 103 0.33 1.01 6.55
N LYS A 104 -0.45 0.10 7.12
CA LYS A 104 -0.21 -0.53 8.45
C LYS A 104 0.41 -1.93 8.39
N TYR A 105 0.83 -2.36 7.21
CA TYR A 105 1.34 -3.71 6.97
C TYR A 105 2.67 -3.67 6.21
N GLU A 106 3.47 -4.72 6.37
CA GLU A 106 4.76 -4.86 5.69
C GLU A 106 4.57 -4.91 4.17
N ARG A 107 5.47 -4.23 3.47
CA ARG A 107 5.65 -4.34 2.04
C ARG A 107 7.04 -4.88 1.75
N VAL A 108 7.09 -5.89 0.89
CA VAL A 108 8.33 -6.46 0.36
C VAL A 108 8.40 -6.13 -1.13
N LEU A 109 9.51 -5.58 -1.59
CA LEU A 109 9.79 -5.32 -3.00
C LEU A 109 11.00 -6.14 -3.42
N SER A 110 10.96 -6.76 -4.59
CA SER A 110 12.12 -7.41 -5.19
C SER A 110 12.36 -6.85 -6.59
N PHE A 111 13.53 -6.25 -6.80
CA PHE A 111 13.95 -5.70 -8.09
C PHE A 111 14.91 -6.65 -8.80
N ALA A 112 14.58 -7.02 -10.03
CA ALA A 112 15.38 -7.90 -10.85
C ALA A 112 16.15 -7.14 -11.94
N LYS A 113 17.25 -7.76 -12.40
CA LYS A 113 17.99 -7.28 -13.56
C LYS A 113 17.06 -7.30 -14.78
N GLY A 114 17.06 -6.22 -15.57
CA GLY A 114 16.16 -6.07 -16.72
C GLY A 114 14.93 -5.20 -16.47
N GLY A 115 14.80 -4.59 -15.28
CA GLY A 115 13.77 -3.57 -15.03
C GLY A 115 12.41 -4.14 -14.64
N SER A 116 12.34 -5.38 -14.14
CA SER A 116 11.12 -5.97 -13.58
C SER A 116 11.15 -5.97 -12.05
N PHE A 117 9.96 -5.92 -11.42
CA PHE A 117 9.84 -6.05 -9.98
C PHE A 117 8.64 -6.91 -9.58
N THR A 118 8.73 -7.50 -8.39
CA THR A 118 7.60 -8.07 -7.67
C THR A 118 7.38 -7.32 -6.35
N ALA A 119 6.15 -7.30 -5.87
CA ALA A 119 5.81 -6.73 -4.58
C ALA A 119 4.79 -7.57 -3.83
N GLU A 120 4.98 -7.68 -2.52
CA GLU A 120 4.06 -8.34 -1.59
C GLU A 120 3.64 -7.37 -0.49
N ASP A 121 2.34 -7.13 -0.38
CA ASP A 121 1.74 -6.45 0.76
C ASP A 121 1.16 -7.50 1.70
N ARG A 122 1.75 -7.64 2.90
CA ARG A 122 1.38 -8.66 3.90
C ARG A 122 0.27 -8.14 4.80
N VAL A 123 -0.92 -8.00 4.22
CA VAL A 123 -2.09 -7.40 4.88
C VAL A 123 -2.60 -8.33 5.97
N SER A 124 -2.66 -7.83 7.20
CA SER A 124 -3.35 -8.51 8.29
C SER A 124 -4.35 -7.57 8.95
N PRO A 125 -5.65 -7.87 8.91
CA PRO A 125 -6.61 -7.37 9.90
C PRO A 125 -6.24 -7.93 11.27
N CYS A 126 -5.32 -7.28 11.96
CA CYS A 126 -5.21 -7.49 13.39
C CYS A 126 -6.22 -6.64 14.13
N PRO A 127 -7.11 -7.26 14.93
CA PRO A 127 -7.78 -6.55 15.98
C PRO A 127 -6.74 -5.90 16.90
N PRO A 128 -7.06 -4.77 17.53
CA PRO A 128 -6.21 -4.21 18.57
C PRO A 128 -5.85 -5.31 19.60
N LYS A 129 -4.56 -5.43 19.95
CA LYS A 129 -3.99 -6.35 20.96
C LYS A 129 -3.80 -7.82 20.55
N ALA A 130 -3.87 -8.17 19.26
CA ALA A 130 -3.53 -9.51 18.79
C ALA A 130 -2.29 -9.51 17.87
N ALA A 131 -1.45 -10.54 17.99
CA ALA A 131 -0.44 -10.86 16.99
C ALA A 131 -1.10 -11.78 15.95
N CYS A 132 -1.13 -11.38 14.68
CA CYS A 132 -1.82 -12.16 13.66
C CYS A 132 -0.87 -12.89 12.72
N ILE A 133 -1.36 -14.04 12.29
CA ILE A 133 -0.97 -14.70 11.06
C ILE A 133 -1.56 -13.87 9.89
N TRP A 134 -0.75 -13.52 8.90
CA TRP A 134 -1.14 -12.64 7.79
C TRP A 134 -2.41 -13.16 7.12
N SER A 135 -3.45 -12.32 7.04
CA SER A 135 -4.79 -12.74 6.58
C SER A 135 -4.96 -12.60 5.07
N GLY A 136 -3.93 -12.07 4.39
CA GLY A 136 -3.79 -12.08 2.94
C GLY A 136 -2.42 -11.55 2.53
N ILE A 137 -1.94 -12.01 1.37
CA ILE A 137 -0.78 -11.43 0.69
C ILE A 137 -1.29 -10.87 -0.62
N ILE A 138 -1.17 -9.55 -0.81
CA ILE A 138 -1.49 -8.93 -2.09
C ILE A 138 -0.21 -8.93 -2.90
N GLN A 139 -0.19 -9.73 -3.95
CA GLN A 139 0.94 -9.82 -4.86
C GLN A 139 0.74 -8.88 -6.05
N ARG A 140 1.83 -8.22 -6.44
CA ARG A 140 1.90 -7.32 -7.59
C ARG A 140 3.18 -7.62 -8.36
N GLN A 141 3.12 -7.42 -9.67
CA GLN A 141 4.28 -7.54 -10.54
C GLN A 141 4.25 -6.39 -11.55
N GLY A 142 5.42 -5.97 -12.01
CA GLY A 142 5.51 -4.84 -12.89
C GLY A 142 6.91 -4.57 -13.42
N ALA A 143 7.05 -3.39 -14.01
CA ALA A 143 8.32 -2.86 -14.49
C ALA A 143 8.72 -1.63 -13.67
N PHE A 144 10.02 -1.38 -13.55
CA PHE A 144 10.56 -0.16 -12.96
C PHE A 144 11.50 0.54 -13.92
N LYS A 145 11.56 1.87 -13.81
CA LYS A 145 12.54 2.71 -14.50
C LYS A 145 13.23 3.60 -13.49
N ARG A 146 14.55 3.74 -13.60
CA ARG A 146 15.36 4.62 -12.76
C ARG A 146 15.73 5.89 -13.52
N ALA A 147 15.54 7.04 -12.88
CA ALA A 147 15.98 8.34 -13.37
C ALA A 147 16.63 9.11 -12.21
N GLY A 148 17.96 9.15 -12.19
CA GLY A 148 18.72 9.72 -11.07
C GLY A 148 18.39 9.07 -9.73
N ASN A 149 17.84 9.86 -8.81
CA ASN A 149 17.43 9.44 -7.46
C ASN A 149 15.94 9.08 -7.36
N SER A 150 15.28 8.81 -8.49
CA SER A 150 13.88 8.40 -8.52
C SER A 150 13.69 7.08 -9.25
N LEU A 151 12.77 6.27 -8.73
CA LEU A 151 12.26 5.06 -9.34
C LEU A 151 10.80 5.26 -9.69
N SER A 152 10.44 5.05 -10.95
CA SER A 152 9.05 4.94 -11.40
C SER A 152 8.66 3.48 -11.47
N LEU A 153 7.53 3.12 -10.88
CA LEU A 153 6.97 1.77 -10.83
C LEU A 153 5.71 1.69 -11.68
N SER A 154 5.60 0.67 -12.51
CA SER A 154 4.43 0.41 -13.36
C SER A 154 3.96 -1.01 -13.12
N VAL A 155 2.81 -1.17 -12.44
CA VAL A 155 2.21 -2.48 -12.15
C VAL A 155 1.53 -3.00 -13.42
N ALA A 156 1.82 -4.23 -13.83
CA ALA A 156 1.32 -4.83 -15.07
C ALA A 156 -0.09 -5.42 -14.94
N GLU A 157 -0.46 -5.92 -13.76
CA GLU A 157 -1.76 -6.55 -13.50
C GLU A 157 -2.53 -5.85 -12.37
N ALA A 158 -3.86 -5.88 -12.46
CA ALA A 158 -4.71 -5.53 -11.33
C ALA A 158 -4.34 -6.41 -10.11
N SER A 159 -4.35 -5.80 -8.94
CA SER A 159 -3.83 -6.42 -7.71
C SER A 159 -4.58 -7.71 -7.39
N LYS A 160 -3.86 -8.80 -7.13
CA LYS A 160 -4.49 -10.04 -6.68
C LYS A 160 -4.61 -10.01 -5.15
N GLY A 161 -5.81 -9.69 -4.66
CA GLY A 161 -6.15 -9.77 -3.23
C GLY A 161 -7.03 -8.61 -2.72
N PRO A 162 -7.86 -8.84 -1.69
CA PRO A 162 -8.73 -7.80 -1.12
C PRO A 162 -7.96 -6.84 -0.19
N GLY A 163 -8.39 -5.56 -0.15
CA GLY A 163 -8.16 -4.67 1.00
C GLY A 163 -6.80 -3.98 1.12
N GLY A 164 -6.00 -3.92 0.06
CA GLY A 164 -4.72 -3.20 0.06
C GLY A 164 -4.87 -1.69 -0.13
N GLN A 165 -4.02 -0.93 0.56
CA GLN A 165 -3.73 0.46 0.20
C GLN A 165 -3.15 0.53 -1.24
N PRO A 166 -3.28 1.70 -1.90
CA PRO A 166 -2.66 1.94 -3.20
C PRO A 166 -1.17 1.59 -3.20
N PHE A 167 -0.71 1.06 -4.33
CA PHE A 167 0.71 0.79 -4.52
C PHE A 167 1.41 2.06 -5.01
N PRO A 168 2.59 2.42 -4.48
CA PRO A 168 3.31 3.60 -4.91
C PRO A 168 3.70 3.46 -6.38
N THR A 169 3.48 4.52 -7.15
CA THR A 169 3.92 4.63 -8.54
C THR A 169 5.34 5.20 -8.65
N ALA A 170 5.88 5.73 -7.55
CA ALA A 170 7.24 6.23 -7.49
C ALA A 170 7.88 6.00 -6.10
N LEU A 171 9.19 5.80 -6.09
CA LEU A 171 10.02 5.77 -4.89
C LEU A 171 11.21 6.72 -5.09
N ALA A 172 11.67 7.35 -4.02
CA ALA A 172 12.97 8.00 -4.02
C ALA A 172 14.08 6.97 -3.77
N LEU A 173 15.32 7.31 -4.11
CA LEU A 173 16.51 6.57 -3.73
C LEU A 173 17.31 7.40 -2.75
N ASP A 174 17.58 6.82 -1.58
CA ASP A 174 18.49 7.39 -0.61
C ASP A 174 19.90 7.48 -1.22
N ALA A 175 20.48 8.68 -1.20
CA ALA A 175 21.74 8.95 -1.90
C ALA A 175 22.94 8.23 -1.27
N ALA A 176 22.88 7.93 0.02
CA ALA A 176 23.98 7.29 0.75
C ALA A 176 23.96 5.77 0.60
N THR A 177 22.77 5.17 0.67
CA THR A 177 22.60 3.71 0.74
C THR A 177 22.07 3.09 -0.55
N GLY A 178 21.51 3.90 -1.46
CA GLY A 178 20.77 3.41 -2.62
C GLY A 178 19.44 2.75 -2.26
N ALA A 179 19.00 2.84 -0.99
CA ALA A 179 17.75 2.24 -0.55
C ALA A 179 16.54 2.94 -1.21
N PRO A 180 15.55 2.19 -1.69
CA PRO A 180 14.25 2.76 -2.03
C PRO A 180 13.61 3.41 -0.81
N VAL A 181 12.93 4.53 -1.02
CA VAL A 181 12.23 5.28 0.03
C VAL A 181 10.82 5.59 -0.48
N GLU A 182 9.82 5.09 0.25
CA GLU A 182 8.41 5.47 0.05
C GLU A 182 8.13 6.75 0.83
N THR A 183 7.27 7.62 0.28
CA THR A 183 6.83 8.83 0.97
C THR A 183 5.48 8.56 1.63
N GLY A 184 5.46 8.55 2.95
CA GLY A 184 4.25 8.40 3.74
C GLY A 184 3.49 9.70 3.95
N ASP A 185 2.47 9.65 4.81
CA ASP A 185 1.64 10.81 5.14
C ASP A 185 2.48 12.00 5.64
N GLY A 186 2.15 13.19 5.15
CA GLY A 186 2.88 14.42 5.52
C GLY A 186 4.32 14.48 5.00
N GLY A 187 4.67 13.69 3.98
CA GLY A 187 6.00 13.71 3.37
C GLY A 187 7.06 12.94 4.16
N LYS A 188 6.68 12.18 5.19
CA LYS A 188 7.64 11.43 6.01
C LYS A 188 8.28 10.29 5.19
N PRO A 189 9.62 10.18 5.15
CA PRO A 189 10.28 9.10 4.42
C PRO A 189 10.14 7.77 5.17
N CYS A 190 9.87 6.71 4.42
CA CYS A 190 9.83 5.33 4.89
C CYS A 190 10.86 4.53 4.09
N PRO A 191 12.12 4.48 4.56
CA PRO A 191 13.16 3.74 3.86
C PRO A 191 12.85 2.24 3.88
N TYR A 192 13.18 1.56 2.79
CA TYR A 192 13.21 0.12 2.76
C TYR A 192 14.57 -0.38 3.27
N GLN A 193 14.57 -1.56 3.87
CA GLN A 193 15.74 -2.25 4.43
C GLN A 193 15.92 -3.60 3.73
N ARG A 194 17.17 -4.06 3.60
CA ARG A 194 17.46 -5.39 3.03
C ARG A 194 17.24 -6.50 4.06
#